data_AF-A0A8J4YW82-F1
#
_entry.id   AF-A0A8J4YW82-F1
#
_cell.length_a   1.000
_cell.length_b   1.000
_cell.length_c   1.000
_cell.angle_alpha   90.00
_cell.angle_beta   90.00
_cell.angle_gamma   90.00
#
_symmetry.space_group_name_H-M   'P 1'
#
loop_
_entity.id
_entity.type
_entity.pdbx_description
1 polymer ?
#
loop_
_entity_poly.entity_id
_entity_poly.type
_entity_poly.pdbx_seq_one_letter_code
_entity_poly.pdbx_strand_id
1 'polypeptide(L)'
;MYGLETMVWSRKELDRLEVTQNKAGRIALGANRYVAVEAIRGDMGWSTFRERIAKTGLRYRARLQRMGDSKWASKVWDWNMYGKWMKDSVKVERWTGALGIFVTGVMRHGSMAVCKKEINRRVEEKGKEEWLRGMSEKSTLEWYRRKDQPRYVRFYDGGYGGDLLFRARTKSLEVNSRMYRWKNGGSKVCVMCVTGVDETVEHLMLECERYEYARTKMLEVVVGM
;
A
#
# COMPACT_ATOMS: atom_id res chain seq x y z
N MET A 1 7.03 13.98 24.15
CA MET A 1 5.65 13.50 23.91
C MET A 1 5.45 13.64 22.41
N TYR A 2 5.23 12.55 21.66
CA TYR A 2 5.06 12.70 20.21
C TYR A 2 3.65 13.23 19.97
N GLY A 3 3.48 14.44 19.42
CA GLY A 3 2.16 15.07 19.24
C GLY A 3 1.17 14.22 18.43
N LEU A 4 1.66 13.29 17.62
CA LEU A 4 0.85 12.32 16.88
C LEU A 4 0.10 11.32 17.79
N GLU A 5 0.57 11.10 19.02
CA GLU A 5 -0.05 10.23 20.04
C GLU A 5 -1.30 10.86 20.68
N THR A 6 -1.42 12.20 20.62
CA THR A 6 -2.47 12.98 21.29
C THR A 6 -3.46 13.62 20.31
N MET A 7 -3.14 13.68 19.02
CA MET A 7 -4.03 14.23 18.00
C MET A 7 -5.16 13.25 17.65
N VAL A 8 -6.41 13.73 17.72
CA VAL A 8 -7.60 13.00 17.27
C VAL A 8 -7.86 13.36 15.81
N TRP A 9 -7.44 12.49 14.90
CA TRP A 9 -7.68 12.65 13.47
C TRP A 9 -9.09 12.19 13.09
N SER A 10 -9.80 13.00 12.32
CA SER A 10 -11.03 12.56 11.66
C SER A 10 -10.71 11.63 10.49
N ARG A 11 -11.67 10.78 10.11
CA ARG A 11 -11.53 9.91 8.93
C ARG A 11 -11.23 10.73 7.66
N LYS A 12 -11.92 11.86 7.49
CA LYS A 12 -11.76 12.76 6.34
C LYS A 12 -10.35 13.32 6.22
N GLU A 13 -9.68 13.62 7.33
CA GLU A 13 -8.29 14.10 7.31
C GLU A 13 -7.32 12.98 6.95
N LEU A 14 -7.53 11.76 7.48
CA LEU A 14 -6.73 10.59 7.11
C LEU A 14 -6.87 10.27 5.62
N ASP A 15 -8.09 10.35 5.08
CA ASP A 15 -8.34 10.12 3.65
C ASP A 15 -7.62 11.16 2.78
N ARG A 16 -7.58 12.43 3.21
CA ARG A 16 -6.81 13.48 2.52
C ARG A 16 -5.31 13.21 2.53
N LEU A 17 -4.79 12.76 3.67
CA LEU A 17 -3.37 12.39 3.79
C LEU A 17 -3.03 11.18 2.90
N GLU A 18 -3.92 10.19 2.84
CA GLU A 18 -3.79 9.06 1.91
C GLU A 18 -3.78 9.49 0.45
N VAL A 19 -4.64 10.43 0.05
CA VAL A 19 -4.63 10.97 -1.32
C VAL A 19 -3.29 11.61 -1.65
N THR A 20 -2.74 12.44 -0.75
CA THR A 20 -1.42 13.06 -0.96
C THR A 20 -0.30 12.04 -1.03
N GLN A 21 -0.29 11.04 -0.13
CA GLN A 21 0.67 9.95 -0.17
C GLN A 21 0.59 9.18 -1.49
N ASN A 22 -0.62 8.77 -1.91
CA ASN A 22 -0.81 8.08 -3.18
C ASN A 22 -0.35 8.92 -4.37
N LYS A 23 -0.56 10.25 -4.34
CA LYS A 23 -0.05 11.17 -5.37
C LYS A 23 1.48 11.15 -5.44
N ALA A 24 2.17 11.20 -4.31
CA ALA A 24 3.63 11.08 -4.27
C ALA A 24 4.12 9.75 -4.86
N GLY A 25 3.42 8.65 -4.54
CA GLY A 25 3.75 7.32 -5.05
C GLY A 25 3.50 7.18 -6.54
N ARG A 26 2.46 7.85 -7.08
CA ARG A 26 2.25 7.91 -8.53
C ARG A 26 3.41 8.57 -9.25
N ILE A 27 3.88 9.71 -8.71
CA ILE A 27 5.00 10.45 -9.30
C ILE A 27 6.28 9.60 -9.25
N ALA A 28 6.57 9.00 -8.10
CA ALA A 28 7.79 8.20 -7.90
C ALA A 28 7.85 6.93 -8.78
N LEU A 29 6.70 6.34 -9.11
CA LEU A 29 6.59 5.12 -9.93
C LEU A 29 6.22 5.40 -11.39
N GLY A 30 6.15 6.68 -11.80
CA GLY A 30 5.70 7.05 -13.14
C GLY A 30 4.29 6.58 -13.47
N ALA A 31 3.42 6.41 -12.47
CA ALA A 31 2.08 5.86 -12.63
C ALA A 31 1.14 6.86 -13.30
N ASN A 32 0.33 6.42 -14.27
CA ASN A 32 -0.77 7.24 -14.76
C ASN A 32 -1.91 7.36 -13.72
N ARG A 33 -2.90 8.22 -14.02
CA ARG A 33 -4.06 8.47 -13.13
C ARG A 33 -4.95 7.24 -12.88
N TYR A 34 -4.88 6.23 -13.74
CA TYR A 34 -5.77 5.06 -13.70
C TYR A 34 -5.18 3.86 -12.94
N VAL A 35 -3.92 3.93 -12.51
CA VAL A 35 -3.31 2.85 -11.73
C VAL A 35 -4.03 2.69 -10.40
N ALA A 36 -4.29 1.45 -9.98
CA ALA A 36 -4.88 1.15 -8.69
C ALA A 36 -3.90 1.50 -7.53
N VAL A 37 -4.45 2.04 -6.43
CA VAL A 37 -3.63 2.47 -5.27
C VAL A 37 -2.93 1.32 -4.56
N GLU A 38 -3.46 0.10 -4.67
CA GLU A 38 -2.82 -1.10 -4.12
C GLU A 38 -1.50 -1.42 -4.81
N ALA A 39 -1.40 -1.17 -6.12
CA ALA A 39 -0.12 -1.34 -6.81
C ALA A 39 0.92 -0.32 -6.32
N ILE A 40 0.51 0.94 -6.17
CA ILE A 40 1.37 2.01 -5.65
C ILE A 40 1.84 1.67 -4.24
N ARG A 41 0.92 1.39 -3.31
CA ARG A 41 1.27 0.98 -1.94
C ARG A 41 2.14 -0.27 -1.93
N GLY A 42 1.83 -1.23 -2.78
CA GLY A 42 2.54 -2.50 -2.81
C GLY A 42 4.00 -2.34 -3.23
N ASP A 43 4.29 -1.51 -4.23
CA ASP A 43 5.65 -1.30 -4.73
C ASP A 43 6.43 -0.20 -4.00
N MET A 44 5.74 0.78 -3.40
CA MET A 44 6.38 1.71 -2.45
C MET A 44 6.70 1.02 -1.12
N GLY A 45 5.90 0.03 -0.72
CA GLY A 45 6.08 -0.72 0.53
C GLY A 45 5.80 0.09 1.80
N TRP A 46 5.06 1.19 1.71
CA TRP A 46 4.73 2.00 2.88
C TRP A 46 3.49 1.50 3.62
N SER A 47 3.38 1.94 4.88
CA SER A 47 2.15 1.84 5.66
C SER A 47 1.19 2.98 5.30
N THR A 48 -0.11 2.71 5.44
CA THR A 48 -1.16 3.74 5.44
C THR A 48 -1.04 4.62 6.68
N PHE A 49 -1.52 5.86 6.59
CA PHE A 49 -1.77 6.75 7.72
C PHE A 49 -2.66 6.10 8.77
N ARG A 50 -3.68 5.33 8.36
CA ARG A 50 -4.51 4.59 9.31
C ARG A 50 -3.69 3.61 10.15
N GLU A 51 -2.78 2.85 9.52
CA GLU A 51 -1.84 1.98 10.22
C GLU A 51 -0.89 2.78 11.14
N ARG A 52 -0.35 3.91 10.68
CA ARG A 52 0.57 4.75 11.49
C ARG A 52 -0.12 5.33 12.72
N ILE A 53 -1.32 5.88 12.57
CA ILE A 53 -2.11 6.43 13.67
C ILE A 53 -2.54 5.31 14.63
N ALA A 54 -2.94 4.15 14.11
CA ALA A 54 -3.25 3.00 14.94
C ALA A 54 -2.06 2.55 15.79
N LYS A 55 -0.88 2.35 15.18
CA LYS A 55 0.35 1.99 15.93
C LYS A 55 0.63 3.01 17.02
N THR A 56 0.52 4.30 16.69
CA THR A 56 0.84 5.40 17.60
C THR A 56 -0.15 5.48 18.77
N GLY A 57 -1.45 5.45 18.50
CA GLY A 57 -2.49 5.48 19.52
C GLY A 57 -2.44 4.27 20.46
N LEU A 58 -2.27 3.06 19.92
CA LEU A 58 -2.17 1.84 20.71
C LEU A 58 -0.91 1.83 21.61
N ARG A 59 0.23 2.30 21.11
CA ARG A 59 1.47 2.43 21.91
C ARG A 59 1.32 3.45 23.02
N TYR A 60 0.63 4.56 22.75
CA TYR A 60 0.36 5.57 23.77
C TYR A 60 -0.57 5.05 24.86
N ARG A 61 -1.66 4.37 24.48
CA ARG A 61 -2.53 3.66 25.43
C ARG A 61 -1.75 2.68 26.31
N ALA A 62 -0.88 1.86 25.69
CA ALA A 62 -0.05 0.91 26.41
C ALA A 62 0.91 1.57 27.41
N ARG A 63 1.42 2.75 27.06
CA ARG A 63 2.27 3.55 27.94
C ARG A 63 1.48 4.12 29.12
N LEU A 64 0.28 4.65 28.89
CA LEU A 64 -0.56 5.23 29.94
C LEU A 64 -0.92 4.19 31.01
N GLN A 65 -1.29 2.98 30.61
CA GLN A 65 -1.65 1.90 31.55
C GLN A 65 -0.50 1.41 32.43
N ARG A 66 0.75 1.66 32.04
CA ARG A 66 1.94 1.29 32.82
C ARG A 66 2.56 2.48 33.54
N MET A 67 1.98 3.66 33.34
CA MET A 67 2.45 4.87 33.97
C MET A 67 1.95 4.86 35.42
N GLY A 68 2.87 5.05 36.37
CA GLY A 68 2.45 5.16 37.78
C GLY A 68 1.60 6.40 38.04
N ASP A 69 0.73 6.28 39.03
CA ASP A 69 -0.34 7.24 39.40
C ASP A 69 0.18 8.62 39.83
N SER A 70 1.49 8.76 40.06
CA SER A 70 2.12 10.04 40.37
C SER A 70 2.15 11.00 39.18
N LYS A 71 1.99 10.51 37.95
CA LYS A 71 2.10 11.34 36.74
C LYS A 71 0.73 11.85 36.29
N TRP A 72 0.68 13.15 35.99
CA TRP A 72 -0.53 13.82 35.49
C TRP A 72 -1.18 13.12 34.29
N ALA A 73 -0.39 12.60 33.35
CA ALA A 73 -0.93 11.91 32.19
C ALA A 73 -1.71 10.62 32.55
N SER A 74 -1.31 9.89 33.59
CA SER A 74 -2.07 8.74 34.10
C SER A 74 -3.35 9.21 34.80
N LYS A 75 -3.27 10.21 35.68
CA LYS A 75 -4.45 10.78 36.37
C LYS A 75 -5.51 11.31 35.39
N VAL A 76 -5.09 12.02 34.34
CA VAL A 76 -5.98 12.53 33.29
C VAL A 76 -6.59 11.39 32.48
N TRP A 77 -5.82 10.32 32.24
CA TRP A 77 -6.32 9.13 31.56
C TRP A 77 -7.39 8.42 32.40
N ASP A 78 -7.16 8.23 33.70
CA ASP A 78 -8.13 7.65 34.63
C ASP A 78 -9.41 8.48 34.69
N TRP A 79 -9.27 9.80 34.81
CA TRP A 79 -10.41 10.72 34.82
C TRP A 79 -11.23 10.68 33.52
N ASN A 80 -10.56 10.52 32.37
CA ASN A 80 -11.19 10.52 31.05
C ASN A 80 -11.29 9.10 30.44
N MET A 81 -11.32 8.06 31.27
CA MET A 81 -11.27 6.67 30.83
C MET A 81 -12.44 6.30 29.90
N TYR A 82 -13.57 7.00 29.99
CA TYR A 82 -14.75 6.80 29.14
C TYR A 82 -14.88 7.82 28.00
N GLY A 83 -13.85 8.64 27.77
CA GLY A 83 -13.81 9.68 26.77
C GLY A 83 -13.79 9.19 25.32
N LYS A 84 -13.98 10.12 24.39
CA LYS A 84 -13.96 9.88 22.93
C LYS A 84 -12.70 9.13 22.48
N TRP A 85 -11.53 9.57 22.97
CA TRP A 85 -10.24 8.97 22.60
C TRP A 85 -10.14 7.49 22.98
N MET A 86 -10.67 7.09 24.15
CA MET A 86 -10.70 5.69 24.56
C MET A 86 -11.64 4.88 23.67
N LYS A 87 -12.84 5.40 23.38
CA LYS A 87 -13.80 4.75 22.46
C LYS A 87 -13.18 4.53 21.08
N ASP A 88 -12.46 5.52 20.57
CA ASP A 88 -11.77 5.41 19.27
C ASP A 88 -10.59 4.43 19.33
N SER A 89 -9.84 4.40 20.44
CA SER A 89 -8.78 3.40 20.67
C SER A 89 -9.31 1.97 20.68
N VAL A 90 -10.47 1.73 21.32
CA VAL A 90 -11.14 0.42 21.32
C VAL A 90 -11.61 0.03 19.91
N LYS A 91 -12.07 0.99 19.10
CA LYS A 91 -12.41 0.72 17.68
C LYS A 91 -11.17 0.32 16.88
N VAL A 92 -10.03 0.95 17.13
CA VAL A 92 -8.76 0.58 16.49
C VAL A 92 -8.32 -0.82 16.92
N GLU A 93 -8.51 -1.19 18.19
CA GLU A 93 -8.23 -2.55 18.68
C GLU A 93 -9.11 -3.60 18.01
N ARG A 94 -10.41 -3.32 17.90
CA ARG A 94 -11.35 -4.19 17.18
C ARG A 94 -10.91 -4.40 15.74
N TRP A 95 -10.58 -3.31 15.05
CA TRP A 95 -10.17 -3.35 13.64
C TRP A 95 -8.88 -4.15 13.43
N THR A 96 -7.87 -3.93 14.27
CA THR A 96 -6.56 -4.61 14.17
C THR A 96 -6.59 -6.07 14.65
N GLY A 97 -7.73 -6.57 15.13
CA GLY A 97 -7.79 -7.86 15.80
C GLY A 97 -6.94 -7.88 17.07
N ALA A 98 -6.64 -6.71 17.64
CA ALA A 98 -5.91 -6.53 18.90
C ALA A 98 -6.83 -6.59 20.12
N LEU A 99 -8.10 -6.98 19.94
CA LEU A 99 -9.02 -7.18 21.04
C LEU A 99 -8.41 -8.21 22.00
N GLY A 100 -8.26 -7.82 23.26
CA GLY A 100 -7.64 -8.67 24.25
C GLY A 100 -6.12 -8.53 24.37
N ILE A 101 -5.39 -7.78 23.54
CA ILE A 101 -3.96 -7.51 23.80
C ILE A 101 -3.80 -6.77 25.14
N PHE A 102 -4.70 -5.83 25.43
CA PHE A 102 -4.75 -5.08 26.69
C PHE A 102 -5.40 -5.83 27.86
N VAL A 103 -5.97 -7.01 27.60
CA VAL A 103 -6.60 -7.89 28.61
C VAL A 103 -5.69 -9.09 28.91
N THR A 104 -4.98 -9.60 27.91
CA THR A 104 -4.05 -10.73 27.98
C THR A 104 -2.67 -10.30 28.49
N GLY A 105 -1.95 -11.25 29.10
CA GLY A 105 -0.76 -11.02 29.92
C GLY A 105 0.41 -10.29 29.27
N VAL A 106 0.49 -10.20 27.94
CA VAL A 106 1.58 -9.50 27.24
C VAL A 106 1.59 -7.99 27.53
N MET A 107 0.42 -7.35 27.69
CA MET A 107 0.37 -5.94 28.09
C MET A 107 0.52 -5.74 29.61
N ARG A 108 0.05 -6.68 30.41
CA ARG A 108 0.09 -6.57 31.88
C ARG A 108 1.46 -6.92 32.47
N HIS A 109 2.17 -7.87 31.87
CA HIS A 109 3.41 -8.44 32.41
C HIS A 109 4.59 -8.37 31.43
N GLY A 110 4.35 -8.14 30.15
CA GLY A 110 5.41 -7.96 29.15
C GLY A 110 6.01 -6.55 29.17
N SER A 111 7.30 -6.47 28.83
CA SER A 111 7.99 -5.19 28.68
C SER A 111 7.35 -4.32 27.59
N MET A 112 7.55 -3.01 27.67
CA MET A 112 7.08 -2.07 26.62
C MET A 112 7.62 -2.42 25.24
N ALA A 113 8.80 -3.05 25.15
CA ALA A 113 9.36 -3.50 23.87
C ALA A 113 8.55 -4.64 23.25
N VAL A 114 8.18 -5.65 24.05
CA VAL A 114 7.35 -6.78 23.61
C VAL A 114 5.97 -6.28 23.15
N CYS A 115 5.37 -5.40 23.94
CA CYS A 115 4.12 -4.75 23.60
C CYS A 115 4.19 -3.99 22.25
N LYS A 116 5.21 -3.16 22.04
CA LYS A 116 5.41 -2.43 20.78
C LYS A 116 5.54 -3.38 19.58
N LYS A 117 6.28 -4.48 19.74
CA LYS A 117 6.47 -5.50 18.69
C LYS A 117 5.13 -6.15 18.31
N GLU A 118 4.34 -6.54 19.30
CA GLU A 118 3.03 -7.17 19.05
C GLU A 118 2.02 -6.20 18.42
N ILE A 119 1.97 -4.94 18.86
CA ILE A 119 1.15 -3.90 18.20
C ILE A 119 1.54 -3.76 16.73
N ASN A 120 2.84 -3.72 16.42
CA ASN A 120 3.29 -3.58 15.04
C ASN A 120 2.85 -4.75 14.19
N ARG A 121 3.08 -5.97 14.67
CA ARG A 121 2.71 -7.21 13.99
C ARG A 121 1.23 -7.22 13.62
N ARG A 122 0.34 -6.94 14.58
CA ARG A 122 -1.13 -6.95 14.38
C ARG A 122 -1.59 -5.90 13.38
N VAL A 123 -1.06 -4.68 13.49
CA VAL A 123 -1.41 -3.60 12.56
C VAL A 123 -0.92 -3.93 11.15
N GLU A 124 0.29 -4.48 11.01
CA GLU A 124 0.86 -4.87 9.72
C GLU A 124 0.13 -6.05 9.09
N GLU A 125 -0.23 -7.07 9.87
CA GLU A 125 -1.06 -8.19 9.42
C GLU A 125 -2.40 -7.70 8.92
N LYS A 126 -3.09 -6.83 9.67
CA LYS A 126 -4.36 -6.28 9.24
C LYS A 126 -4.22 -5.40 8.00
N GLY A 127 -3.16 -4.58 7.94
CA GLY A 127 -2.85 -3.75 6.79
C GLY A 127 -2.55 -4.56 5.54
N LYS A 128 -1.88 -5.72 5.69
CA LYS A 128 -1.59 -6.68 4.62
C LYS A 128 -2.87 -7.38 4.14
N GLU A 129 -3.71 -7.83 5.06
CA GLU A 129 -5.01 -8.44 4.75
C GLU A 129 -5.90 -7.50 3.91
N GLU A 130 -6.04 -6.24 4.34
CA GLU A 130 -6.82 -5.24 3.60
C GLU A 130 -6.22 -4.94 2.22
N TRP A 131 -4.90 -4.89 2.12
CA TRP A 131 -4.21 -4.70 0.84
C TRP A 131 -4.42 -5.88 -0.11
N LEU A 132 -4.26 -7.12 0.37
CA LEU A 132 -4.49 -8.32 -0.42
C LEU A 132 -5.94 -8.38 -0.92
N ARG A 133 -6.90 -8.08 -0.04
CA ARG A 133 -8.32 -8.03 -0.41
C ARG A 133 -8.57 -6.99 -1.50
N GLY A 134 -8.13 -5.75 -1.29
CA GLY A 134 -8.32 -4.66 -2.26
C GLY A 134 -7.59 -4.87 -3.60
N MET A 135 -6.48 -5.62 -3.59
CA MET A 135 -5.73 -6.01 -4.79
C MET A 135 -6.44 -7.13 -5.55
N SER A 136 -6.92 -8.17 -4.85
CA SER A 136 -7.57 -9.33 -5.45
C SER A 136 -8.89 -8.97 -6.13
N GLU A 137 -9.67 -8.06 -5.54
CA GLU A 137 -10.94 -7.57 -6.10
C GLU A 137 -10.77 -6.86 -7.46
N LYS A 138 -9.58 -6.38 -7.81
CA LYS A 138 -9.33 -5.60 -9.03
C LYS A 138 -8.82 -6.46 -10.17
N SER A 139 -9.62 -6.60 -11.24
CA SER A 139 -9.23 -7.32 -12.46
C SER A 139 -8.00 -6.72 -13.14
N THR A 140 -7.82 -5.40 -13.08
CA THR A 140 -6.65 -4.70 -13.65
C THR A 140 -5.33 -5.09 -12.99
N LEU A 141 -5.35 -5.69 -11.80
CA LEU A 141 -4.14 -6.11 -11.07
C LEU A 141 -3.82 -7.59 -11.24
N GLU A 142 -4.43 -8.28 -12.22
CA GLU A 142 -4.26 -9.71 -12.47
C GLU A 142 -2.80 -10.19 -12.35
N TRP A 143 -1.87 -9.55 -13.07
CA TRP A 143 -0.45 -9.90 -13.03
C TRP A 143 0.24 -9.51 -11.72
N TYR A 144 -0.19 -8.38 -11.19
CA TYR A 144 0.37 -7.81 -9.97
C TYR A 144 0.02 -8.65 -8.73
N ARG A 145 -1.07 -9.42 -8.76
CA ARG A 145 -1.51 -10.31 -7.66
C ARG A 145 -0.47 -11.35 -7.24
N ARG A 146 0.53 -11.64 -8.08
CA ARG A 146 1.66 -12.50 -7.71
C ARG A 146 2.51 -11.90 -6.57
N LYS A 147 2.37 -10.60 -6.29
CA LYS A 147 3.06 -9.96 -5.17
C LYS A 147 2.41 -10.35 -3.85
N ASP A 148 3.21 -10.86 -2.94
CA ASP A 148 2.80 -11.44 -1.65
C ASP A 148 2.57 -10.39 -0.56
N GLN A 149 3.30 -9.28 -0.59
CA GLN A 149 3.21 -8.23 0.41
C GLN A 149 3.65 -6.85 -0.10
N PRO A 150 3.16 -5.75 0.50
CA PRO A 150 3.71 -4.43 0.27
C PRO A 150 5.18 -4.36 0.69
N ARG A 151 6.07 -4.15 -0.28
CA ARG A 151 7.51 -4.02 -0.07
C ARG A 151 8.11 -3.20 -1.19
N TYR A 152 9.02 -2.33 -0.80
CA TYR A 152 9.77 -1.50 -1.74
C TYR A 152 10.45 -2.34 -2.82
N VAL A 153 10.25 -1.95 -4.07
CA VAL A 153 10.84 -2.59 -5.24
C VAL A 153 12.04 -1.79 -5.71
N ARG A 154 13.18 -2.47 -5.91
CA ARG A 154 14.47 -1.84 -6.21
C ARG A 154 14.79 -1.71 -7.70
N PHE A 155 14.05 -2.38 -8.57
CA PHE A 155 14.37 -2.42 -10.01
C PHE A 155 13.76 -1.25 -10.80
N TYR A 156 13.11 -0.29 -10.14
CA TYR A 156 12.72 0.98 -10.76
C TYR A 156 13.87 1.97 -10.60
N ASP A 157 14.42 2.41 -11.72
CA ASP A 157 15.54 3.35 -11.79
C ASP A 157 15.09 4.83 -11.75
N GLY A 158 13.77 5.07 -11.76
CA GLY A 158 13.18 6.41 -11.85
C GLY A 158 13.29 7.04 -13.24
N GLY A 159 13.81 6.30 -14.22
CA GLY A 159 13.83 6.70 -15.62
C GLY A 159 12.56 6.28 -16.35
N TYR A 160 12.48 6.67 -17.62
CA TYR A 160 11.35 6.32 -18.48
C TYR A 160 11.14 4.81 -18.63
N GLY A 161 12.23 4.02 -18.63
CA GLY A 161 12.17 2.56 -18.64
C GLY A 161 11.49 2.00 -17.38
N GLY A 162 11.86 2.49 -16.20
CA GLY A 162 11.20 2.14 -14.93
C GLY A 162 9.71 2.50 -14.91
N ASP A 163 9.35 3.67 -15.43
CA ASP A 163 7.95 4.10 -15.56
C ASP A 163 7.14 3.14 -16.43
N LEU A 164 7.66 2.79 -17.61
CA LEU A 164 7.03 1.84 -18.53
C LEU A 164 6.88 0.47 -17.90
N LEU A 165 7.90 -0.01 -17.18
CA LEU A 165 7.88 -1.29 -16.49
C LEU A 165 6.79 -1.34 -15.41
N PHE A 166 6.68 -0.31 -14.58
CA PHE A 166 5.63 -0.22 -13.57
C PHE A 166 4.24 -0.21 -14.22
N ARG A 167 4.07 0.56 -15.30
CA ARG A 167 2.81 0.62 -16.05
C ARG A 167 2.45 -0.72 -16.68
N ALA A 168 3.41 -1.42 -17.28
CA ALA A 168 3.19 -2.75 -17.85
C ALA A 168 2.76 -3.75 -16.78
N ARG A 169 3.50 -3.82 -15.67
CA ARG A 169 3.25 -4.75 -14.55
C ARG A 169 1.86 -4.58 -13.92
N THR A 170 1.35 -3.35 -13.92
CA THR A 170 0.03 -3.00 -13.33
C THR A 170 -1.10 -3.00 -14.36
N LYS A 171 -0.87 -3.55 -15.57
CA LYS A 171 -1.75 -3.46 -16.73
C LYS A 171 -2.32 -2.05 -16.90
N SER A 172 -1.46 -1.04 -16.76
CA SER A 172 -1.81 0.37 -16.90
C SER A 172 -1.12 1.07 -18.06
N LEU A 173 -0.24 0.38 -18.78
CA LEU A 173 0.42 0.88 -19.97
C LEU A 173 -0.60 1.34 -21.02
N GLU A 174 -0.29 2.44 -21.70
CA GLU A 174 -1.19 3.18 -22.59
C GLU A 174 -1.20 2.59 -24.01
N VAL A 175 -1.39 1.27 -24.11
CA VAL A 175 -1.49 0.53 -25.37
C VAL A 175 -2.81 0.81 -26.08
N ASN A 176 -2.87 0.65 -27.40
CA ASN A 176 -4.06 0.99 -28.19
C ASN A 176 -5.32 0.22 -27.74
N SER A 177 -5.22 -1.06 -27.39
CA SER A 177 -6.37 -1.83 -26.89
C SER A 177 -7.03 -1.22 -25.64
N ARG A 178 -6.28 -0.46 -24.84
CA ARG A 178 -6.77 0.31 -23.69
C ARG A 178 -7.25 1.70 -24.09
N MET A 179 -6.48 2.38 -24.94
CA MET A 179 -6.65 3.80 -25.22
C MET A 179 -7.66 4.11 -26.32
N TYR A 180 -8.09 3.11 -27.11
CA TYR A 180 -8.92 3.33 -28.31
C TYR A 180 -10.20 4.14 -28.06
N ARG A 181 -10.87 3.93 -26.91
CA ARG A 181 -12.11 4.67 -26.55
C ARG A 181 -11.87 6.15 -26.27
N TRP A 182 -10.63 6.52 -25.97
CA TRP A 182 -10.24 7.88 -25.61
C TRP A 182 -9.62 8.65 -26.78
N LYS A 183 -9.47 7.99 -27.94
CA LYS A 183 -8.98 8.59 -29.19
C LYS A 183 -10.15 8.67 -30.18
N ASN A 184 -10.37 9.83 -30.79
CA ASN A 184 -11.35 9.95 -31.87
C ASN A 184 -10.92 9.07 -33.05
N GLY A 185 -11.80 8.16 -33.49
CA GLY A 185 -11.44 7.14 -34.50
C GLY A 185 -10.41 6.13 -34.01
N GLY A 186 -10.26 5.94 -32.69
CA GLY A 186 -9.26 5.07 -32.12
C GLY A 186 -9.41 3.61 -32.53
N SER A 187 -8.34 3.04 -33.08
CA SER A 187 -8.21 1.61 -33.32
C SER A 187 -7.56 0.94 -32.12
N LYS A 188 -7.90 -0.33 -31.89
CA LYS A 188 -7.20 -1.19 -30.93
C LYS A 188 -5.94 -1.82 -31.52
N VAL A 189 -5.84 -1.84 -32.85
CA VAL A 189 -4.83 -2.58 -33.60
C VAL A 189 -3.43 -2.05 -33.33
N CYS A 190 -2.47 -2.96 -33.27
CA CYS A 190 -1.05 -2.65 -33.23
C CYS A 190 -0.61 -2.06 -34.57
N VAL A 191 -0.07 -0.85 -34.53
CA VAL A 191 0.39 -0.13 -35.73
C VAL A 191 1.82 -0.51 -36.13
N MET A 192 2.49 -1.32 -35.31
CA MET A 192 3.90 -1.65 -35.47
C MET A 192 4.14 -2.98 -36.18
N CYS A 193 3.18 -3.91 -36.11
CA CYS A 193 3.22 -5.20 -36.80
C CYS A 193 2.23 -5.23 -37.96
N VAL A 194 2.40 -6.18 -38.88
CA VAL A 194 1.52 -6.37 -40.04
C VAL A 194 0.37 -7.34 -39.78
N THR A 195 0.33 -7.97 -38.60
CA THR A 195 -0.65 -9.02 -38.26
C THR A 195 -2.06 -8.49 -37.98
N GLY A 196 -2.23 -7.19 -37.76
CA GLY A 196 -3.55 -6.57 -37.56
C GLY A 196 -4.23 -6.93 -36.22
N VAL A 197 -3.48 -7.46 -35.24
CA VAL A 197 -4.01 -7.83 -33.92
C VAL A 197 -4.12 -6.64 -32.96
N ASP A 198 -4.94 -6.78 -31.91
CA ASP A 198 -5.07 -5.77 -30.85
C ASP A 198 -3.72 -5.53 -30.13
N GLU A 199 -3.32 -4.27 -29.97
CA GLU A 199 -2.13 -3.88 -29.21
C GLU A 199 -2.40 -4.00 -27.71
N THR A 200 -2.10 -5.17 -27.14
CA THR A 200 -2.11 -5.43 -25.70
C THR A 200 -0.70 -5.32 -25.12
N VAL A 201 -0.58 -5.33 -23.79
CA VAL A 201 0.75 -5.37 -23.16
C VAL A 201 1.42 -6.72 -23.45
N GLU A 202 0.64 -7.80 -23.42
CA GLU A 202 1.02 -9.15 -23.83
C GLU A 202 1.60 -9.14 -25.25
N HIS A 203 0.87 -8.56 -26.20
CA HIS A 203 1.30 -8.47 -27.59
C HIS A 203 2.65 -7.76 -27.72
N LEU A 204 2.78 -6.56 -27.14
CA LEU A 204 4.04 -5.79 -27.23
C LEU A 204 5.22 -6.54 -26.58
N MET A 205 4.99 -7.14 -25.41
CA MET A 205 6.05 -7.73 -24.60
C MET A 205 6.44 -9.14 -25.00
N LEU A 206 5.57 -9.90 -25.69
CA LEU A 206 5.79 -11.33 -25.96
C LEU A 206 5.62 -11.71 -27.44
N GLU A 207 4.72 -11.08 -28.18
CA GLU A 207 4.23 -11.62 -29.46
C GLU A 207 4.61 -10.77 -30.67
N CYS A 208 4.72 -9.45 -30.51
CA CYS A 208 4.86 -8.52 -31.63
C CYS A 208 6.16 -8.76 -32.41
N GLU A 209 6.05 -9.17 -33.67
CA GLU A 209 7.19 -9.48 -34.55
C GLU A 209 8.20 -8.33 -34.65
N ARG A 210 7.71 -7.08 -34.66
CA ARG A 210 8.55 -5.89 -34.80
C ARG A 210 9.58 -5.76 -33.67
N TYR A 211 9.25 -6.28 -32.49
CA TYR A 211 10.08 -6.23 -31.29
C TYR A 211 10.79 -7.55 -30.99
N GLU A 212 10.68 -8.56 -31.87
CA GLU A 212 11.30 -9.87 -31.65
C GLU A 212 12.80 -9.78 -31.42
N TYR A 213 13.52 -9.05 -32.29
CA TYR A 213 14.96 -8.85 -32.13
C TYR A 213 15.33 -8.25 -30.76
N ALA A 214 14.62 -7.20 -30.33
CA ALA A 214 14.87 -6.56 -29.05
C ALA A 214 14.57 -7.49 -27.87
N ARG A 215 13.52 -8.32 -27.97
CA ARG A 215 13.21 -9.34 -26.96
C ARG A 215 14.28 -10.42 -26.89
N THR A 216 14.74 -10.93 -28.03
CA THR A 216 15.80 -11.94 -28.07
C THR A 216 17.09 -11.40 -27.46
N LYS A 217 17.50 -10.16 -27.81
CA LYS A 217 18.64 -9.50 -27.19
C LYS A 217 18.51 -9.30 -25.69
N MET A 218 17.32 -8.93 -25.22
CA MET A 218 17.06 -8.85 -23.78
C MET A 218 17.19 -10.22 -23.10
N LEU A 219 16.65 -11.28 -23.72
CA LEU A 219 16.70 -12.63 -23.16
C LEU A 219 18.12 -13.20 -23.12
N GLU A 220 18.95 -12.94 -24.13
CA GLU A 220 20.40 -13.26 -24.10
C GLU A 220 21.06 -12.68 -22.84
N VAL A 221 20.81 -11.40 -22.55
CA VAL A 221 21.36 -10.72 -21.36
C VAL A 221 20.81 -11.26 -20.04
N VAL A 222 19.51 -11.56 -19.98
CA VAL A 222 18.83 -11.99 -18.73
C VAL A 222 19.07 -13.47 -18.42
N VAL A 223 19.09 -14.32 -19.43
CA VAL A 223 19.23 -15.78 -19.31
C VAL A 223 20.70 -16.21 -19.42
N GLY A 224 21.58 -15.33 -19.91
CA GLY A 224 23.01 -15.61 -20.04
C GLY A 224 23.34 -16.57 -21.19
N MET A 225 22.57 -16.51 -22.28
CA MET A 225 22.85 -17.25 -23.52
C MET A 225 23.66 -16.40 -24.50
#